data_AF-A0A838RZR9-F1
#
_entry.id   AF-A0A838RZR9-F1
#
_cell.length_a   1.000
_cell.length_b   1.000
_cell.length_c   1.000
_cell.angle_alpha   90.00
_cell.angle_beta   90.00
_cell.angle_gamma   90.00
#
_symmetry.space_group_name_H-M   'P 1'
#
loop_
_entity.id
_entity.type
_entity.pdbx_description
1 polymer ?
#
loop_
_entity_poly.entity_id
_entity_poly.type
_entity_poly.pdbx_seq_one_letter_code
_entity_poly.pdbx_strand_id
1 'polypeptide(L)'
;MSKETYPYGVKMVQATQLWDADLNKRLDQMATTGSGIKIGVIDSGIFKNHKDLVGVAVSGYPGGDNSTRWDYDGDGHGTHVSGTLAASLNGAGVTGVSPGKVSLFMVRVFGNNGDWTYSSTLLDAANRCYAAGCKVINMSLGGASPSSTEDRGFASLYSKGVLSVAAAGNEGTTQVDYPAGYGSVISVGAIDSGKRLASFSQRNADVELVAPGVAVLSTVPFIETNSITVGTATYSGSHIEFSGRGTVSALLVDGGRAAAMNAAWSGKVVLVERGDNTFNEKVQNVQNSGGLACVIYNNIAGGFSGTLGEGNFSRIPAIALGQANGVTLKQSLGKTATVTSRKETNVSGYARYDGTSMAAPHATSVAAVIWCAAPGKSNVQVRNALDSSAEDLGTAGRDSSFGFGLVRALAARDYLLNR
;
A
#
# COMPACT_ATOMS: atom_id res chain seq x y z
N MET A 1 -1.69 16.59 -5.49
CA MET A 1 -2.07 16.35 -6.90
C MET A 1 -3.32 17.14 -7.25
N SER A 2 -3.25 18.00 -8.29
CA SER A 2 -4.33 18.90 -8.73
C SER A 2 -5.17 18.35 -9.89
N LYS A 3 -4.72 17.29 -10.56
CA LYS A 3 -5.46 16.60 -11.63
C LYS A 3 -5.72 15.16 -11.20
N GLU A 4 -6.91 14.67 -11.55
CA GLU A 4 -7.31 13.26 -11.40
C GLU A 4 -6.32 12.34 -12.11
N THR A 5 -5.93 11.26 -11.44
CA THR A 5 -5.01 10.25 -11.93
C THR A 5 -5.63 8.88 -11.76
N TYR A 6 -5.58 8.05 -12.79
CA TYR A 6 -5.89 6.63 -12.66
C TYR A 6 -4.59 5.90 -12.34
N PRO A 7 -4.42 5.37 -11.11
CA PRO A 7 -3.29 4.52 -10.80
C PRO A 7 -3.24 3.38 -11.83
N TYR A 8 -2.04 2.95 -12.20
CA TYR A 8 -1.88 1.93 -13.24
C TYR A 8 -2.66 0.65 -12.90
N GLY A 9 -2.75 0.32 -11.60
CA GLY A 9 -3.45 -0.85 -11.11
C GLY A 9 -4.94 -0.85 -11.42
N VAL A 10 -5.61 0.31 -11.33
CA VAL A 10 -7.04 0.46 -11.66
C VAL A 10 -7.33 0.11 -13.12
N LYS A 11 -6.45 0.56 -14.03
CA LYS A 11 -6.54 0.18 -15.46
C LYS A 11 -6.15 -1.28 -15.69
N MET A 12 -5.11 -1.75 -15.00
CA MET A 12 -4.58 -3.11 -15.14
C MET A 12 -5.60 -4.18 -14.70
N VAL A 13 -6.45 -3.91 -13.72
CA VAL A 13 -7.54 -4.82 -13.35
C VAL A 13 -8.81 -4.60 -14.17
N GLN A 14 -8.75 -3.81 -15.26
CA GLN A 14 -9.89 -3.47 -16.14
C GLN A 14 -11.03 -2.69 -15.47
N ALA A 15 -10.83 -2.08 -14.30
CA ALA A 15 -11.91 -1.39 -13.61
C ALA A 15 -12.50 -0.26 -14.47
N THR A 16 -11.65 0.55 -15.11
CA THR A 16 -12.11 1.67 -15.95
C THR A 16 -13.00 1.20 -17.12
N GLN A 17 -12.82 -0.02 -17.63
CA GLN A 17 -13.65 -0.56 -18.72
C GLN A 17 -15.10 -0.81 -18.27
N LEU A 18 -15.36 -0.81 -16.96
CA LEU A 18 -16.68 -0.98 -16.38
C LEU A 18 -17.41 0.34 -16.10
N TRP A 19 -16.68 1.45 -15.97
CA TRP A 19 -17.26 2.70 -15.49
C TRP A 19 -16.77 4.00 -16.15
N ASP A 20 -15.70 3.98 -16.94
CA ASP A 20 -15.19 5.09 -17.76
C ASP A 20 -14.39 4.50 -18.94
N ALA A 21 -15.11 3.85 -19.86
CA ALA A 21 -14.49 3.07 -20.94
C ALA A 21 -13.74 3.95 -21.96
N ASP A 22 -14.20 5.19 -22.17
CA ASP A 22 -13.58 6.16 -23.08
C ASP A 22 -12.47 7.01 -22.40
N LEU A 23 -12.25 6.81 -21.09
CA LEU A 23 -11.23 7.47 -20.27
C LEU A 23 -11.39 9.01 -20.24
N ASN A 24 -12.63 9.49 -20.35
CA ASN A 24 -12.94 10.92 -20.33
C ASN A 24 -12.99 11.52 -18.90
N LYS A 25 -12.78 10.68 -17.87
CA LYS A 25 -12.84 11.06 -16.45
C LYS A 25 -14.22 11.40 -15.93
N ARG A 26 -15.24 10.74 -16.47
CA ARG A 26 -16.62 10.81 -16.03
C ARG A 26 -17.19 9.40 -16.02
N LEU A 27 -18.17 9.17 -15.15
CA LEU A 27 -18.84 7.88 -15.12
C LEU A 27 -19.73 7.72 -16.35
N ASP A 28 -19.64 6.55 -16.98
CA ASP A 28 -20.55 6.11 -18.03
C ASP A 28 -21.98 5.96 -17.48
N GLN A 29 -22.99 6.13 -18.35
CA GLN A 29 -24.41 6.10 -17.95
C GLN A 29 -24.84 4.77 -17.29
N MET A 30 -24.20 3.65 -17.67
CA MET A 30 -24.47 2.30 -17.14
C MET A 30 -23.25 1.73 -16.39
N ALA A 31 -22.45 2.60 -15.80
CA ALA A 31 -21.23 2.25 -15.10
C ALA A 31 -21.47 1.21 -13.98
N THR A 32 -20.74 0.10 -14.02
CA THR A 32 -20.66 -0.84 -12.90
C THR A 32 -19.57 -0.40 -11.94
N THR A 33 -19.97 0.05 -10.75
CA THR A 33 -19.08 0.78 -9.83
C THR A 33 -18.93 0.14 -8.45
N GLY A 34 -19.61 -0.98 -8.18
CA GLY A 34 -19.65 -1.57 -6.83
C GLY A 34 -20.71 -0.95 -5.91
N SER A 35 -21.58 -0.09 -6.44
CA SER A 35 -22.66 0.53 -5.66
C SER A 35 -23.56 -0.50 -4.97
N GLY A 36 -23.91 -0.22 -3.72
CA GLY A 36 -24.73 -1.11 -2.89
C GLY A 36 -23.96 -2.28 -2.24
N ILE A 37 -22.66 -2.42 -2.52
CA ILE A 37 -21.80 -3.39 -1.84
C ILE A 37 -21.05 -2.69 -0.70
N LYS A 38 -21.07 -3.31 0.48
CA LYS A 38 -20.30 -2.89 1.64
C LYS A 38 -19.08 -3.79 1.81
N ILE A 39 -17.90 -3.18 1.90
CA ILE A 39 -16.61 -3.83 2.10
C ILE A 39 -16.15 -3.59 3.55
N GLY A 40 -15.86 -4.66 4.27
CA GLY A 40 -15.16 -4.60 5.54
C GLY A 40 -13.66 -4.41 5.29
N VAL A 41 -13.02 -3.48 5.99
CA VAL A 41 -11.58 -3.22 5.88
C VAL A 41 -11.00 -3.40 7.27
N ILE A 42 -10.15 -4.41 7.46
CA ILE A 42 -9.51 -4.71 8.75
C ILE A 42 -8.06 -4.23 8.63
N ASP A 43 -7.74 -3.08 9.23
CA ASP A 43 -6.48 -2.36 8.96
C ASP A 43 -6.11 -1.34 10.05
N SER A 44 -5.22 -0.37 9.78
CA SER A 44 -4.70 0.64 10.72
C SER A 44 -5.65 1.81 11.02
N GLY A 45 -6.83 1.80 10.41
CA GLY A 45 -7.80 2.91 10.46
C GLY A 45 -7.93 3.61 9.11
N ILE A 46 -8.73 4.67 9.07
CA ILE A 46 -8.95 5.44 7.83
C ILE A 46 -9.02 6.93 8.11
N PHE A 47 -8.29 7.75 7.34
CA PHE A 47 -8.53 9.19 7.30
C PHE A 47 -9.66 9.52 6.32
N LYS A 48 -10.90 9.34 6.78
CA LYS A 48 -12.11 9.54 5.96
C LYS A 48 -12.28 10.96 5.41
N ASN A 49 -11.62 11.94 6.03
CA ASN A 49 -11.61 13.35 5.60
C ASN A 49 -10.60 13.62 4.47
N HIS A 50 -9.89 12.60 3.99
CA HIS A 50 -9.09 12.69 2.78
C HIS A 50 -9.99 13.14 1.62
N LYS A 51 -9.55 14.12 0.81
CA LYS A 51 -10.39 14.73 -0.24
C LYS A 51 -10.97 13.73 -1.27
N ASP A 52 -10.27 12.62 -1.52
CA ASP A 52 -10.76 11.54 -2.41
C ASP A 52 -11.63 10.50 -1.69
N LEU A 53 -11.72 10.54 -0.36
CA LEU A 53 -12.59 9.67 0.43
C LEU A 53 -13.82 10.41 0.97
N VAL A 54 -13.82 11.75 0.92
CA VAL A 54 -15.02 12.56 1.18
C VAL A 54 -16.10 12.19 0.16
N GLY A 55 -17.26 11.76 0.64
CA GLY A 55 -18.38 11.29 -0.18
C GLY A 55 -18.50 9.77 -0.26
N VAL A 56 -17.46 9.02 0.12
CA VAL A 56 -17.55 7.57 0.34
C VAL A 56 -18.31 7.32 1.64
N ALA A 57 -19.28 6.41 1.62
CA ALA A 57 -20.01 6.02 2.82
C ALA A 57 -19.10 5.16 3.72
N VAL A 58 -18.61 5.73 4.83
CA VAL A 58 -17.71 5.03 5.75
C VAL A 58 -18.29 5.00 7.16
N SER A 59 -18.34 3.81 7.75
CA SER A 59 -18.52 3.59 9.19
C SER A 59 -17.43 2.67 9.72
N GLY A 60 -17.40 2.38 11.03
CA GLY A 60 -16.36 1.53 11.56
C GLY A 60 -16.49 1.18 13.03
N TYR A 61 -15.55 0.35 13.49
CA TYR A 61 -15.41 -0.11 14.85
C TYR A 61 -14.00 0.20 15.37
N PRO A 62 -13.86 0.94 16.49
CA PRO A 62 -12.56 1.15 17.12
C PRO A 62 -12.07 -0.17 17.69
N GLY A 63 -10.75 -0.38 17.78
CA GLY A 63 -10.11 -1.68 18.01
C GLY A 63 -10.32 -2.38 19.36
N GLY A 64 -11.46 -2.13 20.02
CA GLY A 64 -11.77 -2.58 21.37
C GLY A 64 -11.18 -1.70 22.46
N ASP A 65 -10.46 -0.63 22.11
CA ASP A 65 -10.11 0.45 23.03
C ASP A 65 -10.86 1.73 22.62
N ASN A 66 -11.51 2.40 23.59
CA ASN A 66 -12.28 3.63 23.33
C ASN A 66 -11.39 4.87 23.11
N SER A 67 -10.07 4.75 23.24
CA SER A 67 -9.11 5.82 22.98
C SER A 67 -8.65 5.86 21.52
N THR A 68 -8.80 4.77 20.78
CA THR A 68 -8.51 4.69 19.35
C THR A 68 -9.77 4.92 18.55
N ARG A 69 -9.73 5.93 17.67
CA ARG A 69 -10.79 6.15 16.69
C ARG A 69 -10.53 5.29 15.45
N TRP A 70 -11.57 4.64 14.94
CA TRP A 70 -11.49 3.91 13.66
C TRP A 70 -11.24 4.85 12.47
N ASP A 71 -11.71 6.09 12.57
CA ASP A 71 -11.55 7.15 11.56
C ASP A 71 -10.29 8.01 11.77
N TYR A 72 -9.30 7.44 12.43
CA TYR A 72 -7.97 8.01 12.57
C TYR A 72 -6.95 6.95 12.16
N ASP A 73 -6.02 7.34 11.31
CA ASP A 73 -4.95 6.50 10.81
C ASP A 73 -3.63 7.25 10.97
N GLY A 74 -2.88 6.90 12.01
CA GLY A 74 -1.57 7.50 12.28
C GLY A 74 -0.45 6.89 11.45
N ASP A 75 -0.66 5.66 10.97
CA ASP A 75 0.29 4.91 10.16
C ASP A 75 0.18 5.32 8.67
N GLY A 76 -1.03 5.17 8.11
CA GLY A 76 -1.37 5.51 6.74
C GLY A 76 -1.72 4.32 5.85
N HIS A 77 -1.41 3.09 6.27
CA HIS A 77 -1.66 1.88 5.50
C HIS A 77 -3.16 1.66 5.21
N GLY A 78 -4.02 1.74 6.21
CA GLY A 78 -5.47 1.54 6.03
C GLY A 78 -6.12 2.62 5.17
N THR A 79 -5.63 3.86 5.22
CA THR A 79 -6.04 4.93 4.30
C THR A 79 -5.58 4.64 2.86
N HIS A 80 -4.38 4.07 2.67
CA HIS A 80 -3.86 3.67 1.35
C HIS A 80 -4.67 2.54 0.73
N VAL A 81 -4.96 1.51 1.53
CA VAL A 81 -5.86 0.40 1.17
C VAL A 81 -7.25 0.93 0.81
N SER A 82 -7.83 1.80 1.63
CA SER A 82 -9.15 2.39 1.39
C SER A 82 -9.21 3.23 0.11
N GLY A 83 -8.15 3.98 -0.21
CA GLY A 83 -8.06 4.71 -1.47
C GLY A 83 -8.01 3.79 -2.69
N THR A 84 -7.29 2.66 -2.60
CA THR A 84 -7.23 1.67 -3.68
C THR A 84 -8.60 1.05 -3.93
N LEU A 85 -9.34 0.76 -2.86
CA LEU A 85 -10.70 0.26 -2.92
C LEU A 85 -11.65 1.28 -3.57
N ALA A 86 -11.66 2.51 -3.04
CA ALA A 86 -12.83 3.39 -3.10
C ALA A 86 -12.55 4.88 -3.34
N ALA A 87 -11.32 5.31 -3.64
CA ALA A 87 -11.05 6.73 -3.90
C ALA A 87 -11.98 7.25 -5.03
N SER A 88 -12.59 8.40 -4.79
CA SER A 88 -13.66 8.95 -5.61
C SER A 88 -13.12 9.55 -6.91
N LEU A 89 -13.86 9.36 -8.00
CA LEU A 89 -13.65 10.12 -9.23
C LEU A 89 -14.21 11.54 -9.03
N ASN A 90 -13.36 12.49 -8.64
CA ASN A 90 -13.77 13.83 -8.22
C ASN A 90 -13.05 14.97 -8.96
N GLY A 91 -12.20 14.65 -9.93
CA GLY A 91 -11.47 15.60 -10.76
C GLY A 91 -10.07 15.93 -10.25
N ALA A 92 -9.66 15.40 -9.09
CA ALA A 92 -8.35 15.61 -8.50
C ALA A 92 -7.83 14.32 -7.82
N GLY A 93 -6.52 14.26 -7.58
CA GLY A 93 -5.98 13.16 -6.79
C GLY A 93 -5.92 11.84 -7.54
N VAL A 94 -6.47 10.78 -6.94
CA VAL A 94 -6.53 9.44 -7.52
C VAL A 94 -7.93 8.86 -7.44
N THR A 95 -8.25 7.97 -8.38
CA THR A 95 -9.48 7.17 -8.36
C THR A 95 -9.17 5.72 -7.97
N GLY A 96 -10.03 5.10 -7.17
CA GLY A 96 -9.94 3.69 -6.77
C GLY A 96 -10.58 2.75 -7.80
N VAL A 97 -10.57 1.44 -7.52
CA VAL A 97 -11.21 0.44 -8.39
C VAL A 97 -12.73 0.63 -8.47
N SER A 98 -13.37 0.94 -7.33
CA SER A 98 -14.74 1.47 -7.27
C SER A 98 -14.65 2.99 -7.07
N PRO A 99 -15.09 3.83 -8.02
CA PRO A 99 -14.90 5.29 -7.96
C PRO A 99 -15.84 5.98 -6.95
N GLY A 100 -15.65 5.70 -5.66
CA GLY A 100 -16.41 6.24 -4.53
C GLY A 100 -17.82 5.68 -4.34
N LYS A 101 -18.12 4.48 -4.87
CA LYS A 101 -19.50 3.92 -4.89
C LYS A 101 -19.74 2.75 -3.94
N VAL A 102 -18.72 1.99 -3.56
CA VAL A 102 -18.82 1.03 -2.44
C VAL A 102 -18.96 1.76 -1.10
N SER A 103 -19.55 1.11 -0.12
CA SER A 103 -19.50 1.54 1.28
C SER A 103 -18.36 0.81 2.00
N LEU A 104 -17.69 1.47 2.94
CA LEU A 104 -16.60 0.90 3.73
C LEU A 104 -17.02 0.75 5.20
N PHE A 105 -16.62 -0.37 5.81
CA PHE A 105 -16.69 -0.58 7.25
C PHE A 105 -15.29 -0.85 7.79
N MET A 106 -14.68 0.15 8.42
CA MET A 106 -13.31 0.06 8.93
C MET A 106 -13.29 -0.58 10.32
N VAL A 107 -12.58 -1.69 10.49
CA VAL A 107 -12.20 -2.24 11.79
C VAL A 107 -10.73 -1.97 12.00
N ARG A 108 -10.44 -1.06 12.93
CA ARG A 108 -9.06 -0.70 13.22
C ARG A 108 -8.41 -1.74 14.13
N VAL A 109 -7.41 -2.44 13.63
CA VAL A 109 -6.67 -3.48 14.38
C VAL A 109 -5.20 -3.12 14.64
N PHE A 110 -4.67 -2.14 13.91
CA PHE A 110 -3.30 -1.65 14.10
C PHE A 110 -3.24 -0.25 14.75
N GLY A 111 -2.15 -0.04 15.48
CA GLY A 111 -1.76 1.22 16.11
C GLY A 111 -1.21 2.24 15.11
N ASN A 112 -0.82 3.42 15.61
CA ASN A 112 -0.26 4.49 14.77
C ASN A 112 1.16 4.20 14.23
N ASN A 113 1.77 3.13 14.72
CA ASN A 113 3.10 2.66 14.35
C ASN A 113 3.05 1.34 13.55
N GLY A 114 1.86 0.89 13.14
CA GLY A 114 1.68 -0.38 12.43
C GLY A 114 1.60 -1.61 13.34
N ASP A 115 1.82 -1.48 14.65
CA ASP A 115 1.77 -2.61 15.58
C ASP A 115 0.35 -3.12 15.77
N TRP A 116 0.21 -4.42 16.04
CA TRP A 116 -1.07 -5.00 16.43
C TRP A 116 -1.53 -4.41 17.79
N THR A 117 -2.62 -3.65 17.79
CA THR A 117 -3.20 -3.06 19.00
C THR A 117 -4.64 -3.49 19.25
N TYR A 118 -5.20 -4.36 18.40
CA TYR A 118 -6.54 -4.88 18.57
C TYR A 118 -6.62 -5.72 19.84
N SER A 119 -7.56 -5.39 20.73
CA SER A 119 -7.71 -6.09 22.01
C SER A 119 -8.34 -7.47 21.88
N SER A 120 -8.86 -7.81 20.69
CA SER A 120 -9.55 -9.07 20.39
C SER A 120 -8.83 -9.84 19.26
N THR A 121 -9.45 -10.92 18.76
CA THR A 121 -8.88 -11.74 17.68
C THR A 121 -9.22 -11.21 16.30
N LEU A 122 -8.45 -11.59 15.27
CA LEU A 122 -8.77 -11.29 13.88
C LEU A 122 -10.18 -11.79 13.48
N LEU A 123 -10.57 -12.96 13.99
CA LEU A 123 -11.91 -13.51 13.77
C LEU A 123 -13.02 -12.64 14.36
N ASP A 124 -12.80 -11.98 15.50
CA ASP A 124 -13.78 -11.01 16.04
C ASP A 124 -13.94 -9.82 15.09
N ALA A 125 -12.84 -9.26 14.59
CA ALA A 125 -12.89 -8.17 13.60
C ALA A 125 -13.67 -8.58 12.34
N ALA A 126 -13.44 -9.79 11.82
CA ALA A 126 -14.18 -10.32 10.67
C ALA A 126 -15.69 -10.51 10.97
N ASN A 127 -16.03 -10.98 12.17
CA ASN A 127 -17.43 -11.08 12.61
C ASN A 127 -18.11 -9.71 12.73
N ARG A 128 -17.38 -8.66 13.12
CA ARG A 128 -17.91 -7.29 13.14
C ARG A 128 -18.19 -6.77 11.74
N CYS A 129 -17.33 -7.05 10.77
CA CYS A 129 -17.61 -6.77 9.37
C CYS A 129 -18.90 -7.46 8.90
N TYR A 130 -19.06 -8.75 9.22
CA TYR A 130 -20.29 -9.49 8.90
C TYR A 130 -21.53 -8.88 9.57
N ALA A 131 -21.47 -8.60 10.88
CA ALA A 131 -22.57 -7.98 11.63
C ALA A 131 -22.94 -6.59 11.09
N ALA A 132 -21.97 -5.84 10.56
CA ALA A 132 -22.20 -4.57 9.88
C ALA A 132 -22.78 -4.71 8.45
N GLY A 133 -22.99 -5.95 7.98
CA GLY A 133 -23.55 -6.25 6.66
C GLY A 133 -22.53 -6.18 5.51
N CYS A 134 -21.24 -6.40 5.78
CA CYS A 134 -20.23 -6.46 4.73
C CYS A 134 -20.38 -7.76 3.93
N LYS A 135 -20.34 -7.64 2.59
CA LYS A 135 -20.33 -8.81 1.69
C LYS A 135 -18.93 -9.31 1.38
N VAL A 136 -17.96 -8.39 1.35
CA VAL A 136 -16.55 -8.67 1.09
C VAL A 136 -15.71 -8.10 2.23
N ILE A 137 -14.66 -8.80 2.64
CA ILE A 137 -13.72 -8.34 3.68
C ILE A 137 -12.32 -8.30 3.07
N ASN A 138 -11.66 -7.14 3.16
CA ASN A 138 -10.25 -6.95 2.83
C ASN A 138 -9.39 -7.05 4.09
N MET A 139 -8.39 -7.91 4.06
CA MET A 139 -7.39 -8.09 5.11
C MET A 139 -6.00 -7.94 4.52
N SER A 140 -5.50 -6.72 4.46
CA SER A 140 -4.14 -6.40 3.98
C SER A 140 -3.12 -6.65 5.09
N LEU A 141 -3.17 -7.85 5.67
CA LEU A 141 -2.42 -8.31 6.84
C LEU A 141 -2.23 -9.83 6.75
N GLY A 142 -1.27 -10.35 7.51
CA GLY A 142 -1.02 -11.77 7.59
C GLY A 142 -0.06 -12.12 8.71
N GLY A 143 0.02 -13.41 9.04
CA GLY A 143 1.01 -13.95 9.94
C GLY A 143 1.28 -15.43 9.67
N ALA A 144 2.50 -15.85 9.99
CA ALA A 144 3.04 -17.19 9.72
C ALA A 144 2.29 -18.38 10.36
N SER A 145 1.47 -18.13 11.38
CA SER A 145 0.95 -19.19 12.26
C SER A 145 -0.52 -19.46 12.02
N PRO A 146 -0.92 -20.69 11.62
CA PRO A 146 -2.32 -21.04 11.48
C PRO A 146 -3.01 -21.20 12.84
N SER A 147 -4.31 -20.92 12.85
CA SER A 147 -5.24 -21.19 13.95
C SER A 147 -6.44 -21.99 13.47
N SER A 148 -6.75 -23.11 14.14
CA SER A 148 -7.93 -23.94 13.83
C SER A 148 -9.26 -23.27 14.20
N THR A 149 -9.22 -22.30 15.12
CA THR A 149 -10.38 -21.48 15.46
C THR A 149 -10.65 -20.44 14.38
N GLU A 150 -9.60 -19.80 13.86
CA GLU A 150 -9.73 -18.85 12.76
C GLU A 150 -10.17 -19.54 11.46
N ASP A 151 -9.58 -20.68 11.12
CA ASP A 151 -9.96 -21.48 9.94
C ASP A 151 -11.47 -21.79 9.94
N ARG A 152 -11.97 -22.40 11.03
CA ARG A 152 -13.41 -22.69 11.20
C ARG A 152 -14.27 -21.42 11.20
N GLY A 153 -13.74 -20.32 11.75
CA GLY A 153 -14.41 -19.04 11.80
C GLY A 153 -14.60 -18.43 10.40
N PHE A 154 -13.54 -18.37 9.60
CA PHE A 154 -13.59 -17.90 8.22
C PHE A 154 -14.42 -18.83 7.33
N ALA A 155 -14.34 -20.15 7.54
CA ALA A 155 -15.22 -21.10 6.86
C ALA A 155 -16.71 -20.85 7.20
N SER A 156 -17.02 -20.52 8.46
CA SER A 156 -18.37 -20.14 8.87
C SER A 156 -18.84 -18.86 8.18
N LEU A 157 -18.01 -17.83 8.12
CA LEU A 157 -18.31 -16.58 7.41
C LEU A 157 -18.55 -16.82 5.92
N TYR A 158 -17.73 -17.68 5.30
CA TYR A 158 -17.89 -18.07 3.91
C TYR A 158 -19.21 -18.81 3.67
N SER A 159 -19.61 -19.74 4.54
CA SER A 159 -20.93 -20.41 4.44
C SER A 159 -22.11 -19.46 4.59
N LYS A 160 -21.91 -18.31 5.27
CA LYS A 160 -22.92 -17.24 5.44
C LYS A 160 -22.92 -16.24 4.27
N GLY A 161 -22.12 -16.48 3.23
CA GLY A 161 -22.09 -15.67 2.02
C GLY A 161 -21.11 -14.49 2.06
N VAL A 162 -20.21 -14.43 3.04
CA VAL A 162 -19.13 -13.43 3.07
C VAL A 162 -17.94 -13.93 2.25
N LEU A 163 -17.35 -13.06 1.44
CA LEU A 163 -16.10 -13.35 0.73
C LEU A 163 -14.94 -12.62 1.42
N SER A 164 -13.95 -13.36 1.89
CA SER A 164 -12.77 -12.78 2.53
C SER A 164 -11.58 -12.83 1.58
N VAL A 165 -10.80 -11.74 1.53
CA VAL A 165 -9.64 -11.58 0.65
C VAL A 165 -8.48 -11.08 1.51
N ALA A 166 -7.32 -11.71 1.38
CA ALA A 166 -6.14 -11.38 2.18
C ALA A 166 -4.85 -11.34 1.36
N ALA A 167 -3.88 -10.58 1.88
CA ALA A 167 -2.55 -10.45 1.31
C ALA A 167 -1.74 -11.75 1.48
N ALA A 168 -1.06 -12.21 0.42
CA ALA A 168 -0.30 -13.46 0.48
C ALA A 168 0.98 -13.40 1.32
N GLY A 169 1.57 -12.22 1.56
CA GLY A 169 2.79 -12.02 2.35
C GLY A 169 3.97 -11.46 1.52
N ASN A 170 4.97 -10.87 2.19
CA ASN A 170 5.98 -9.98 1.58
C ASN A 170 7.45 -10.40 1.79
N GLU A 171 7.69 -11.66 2.14
CA GLU A 171 9.04 -12.16 2.49
C GLU A 171 9.75 -12.78 1.28
N GLY A 172 9.05 -12.95 0.15
CA GLY A 172 9.58 -13.55 -1.08
C GLY A 172 9.84 -15.05 -0.98
N THR A 173 9.28 -15.70 0.03
CA THR A 173 9.48 -17.12 0.38
C THR A 173 8.30 -17.99 -0.07
N THR A 174 8.35 -19.28 0.25
CA THR A 174 7.25 -20.23 0.07
C THR A 174 6.43 -20.43 1.35
N GLN A 175 6.63 -19.59 2.36
CA GLN A 175 5.81 -19.60 3.56
C GLN A 175 4.35 -19.34 3.20
N VAL A 176 3.43 -19.76 4.07
CA VAL A 176 2.00 -19.48 3.96
C VAL A 176 1.64 -18.55 5.11
N ASP A 177 1.12 -17.38 4.78
CA ASP A 177 0.55 -16.45 5.76
C ASP A 177 -0.96 -16.66 5.91
N TYR A 178 -1.43 -16.52 7.14
CA TYR A 178 -2.84 -16.59 7.52
C TYR A 178 -3.35 -15.18 7.85
N PRO A 179 -4.57 -14.82 7.43
CA PRO A 179 -5.65 -15.73 7.01
C PRO A 179 -5.63 -16.11 5.52
N ALA A 180 -4.69 -15.62 4.71
CA ALA A 180 -4.66 -15.88 3.27
C ALA A 180 -4.58 -17.38 2.91
N GLY A 181 -3.87 -18.17 3.70
CA GLY A 181 -3.76 -19.62 3.53
C GLY A 181 -4.99 -20.44 3.92
N TYR A 182 -6.07 -19.83 4.41
CA TYR A 182 -7.31 -20.57 4.66
C TYR A 182 -8.10 -20.78 3.38
N GLY A 183 -8.58 -22.00 3.13
CA GLY A 183 -9.33 -22.32 1.92
C GLY A 183 -10.62 -21.50 1.71
N SER A 184 -11.15 -20.87 2.77
CA SER A 184 -12.29 -19.94 2.72
C SER A 184 -11.92 -18.48 2.44
N VAL A 185 -10.65 -18.17 2.23
CA VAL A 185 -10.10 -16.83 2.00
C VAL A 185 -9.36 -16.82 0.65
N ILE A 186 -9.52 -15.76 -0.13
CA ILE A 186 -8.75 -15.56 -1.37
C ILE A 186 -7.37 -15.01 -1.01
N SER A 187 -6.32 -15.75 -1.34
CA SER A 187 -4.92 -15.30 -1.19
C SER A 187 -4.46 -14.51 -2.40
N VAL A 188 -3.97 -13.28 -2.18
CA VAL A 188 -3.59 -12.35 -3.26
C VAL A 188 -2.10 -12.02 -3.25
N GLY A 189 -1.40 -12.46 -4.30
CA GLY A 189 -0.01 -12.11 -4.56
C GLY A 189 0.14 -10.77 -5.30
N ALA A 190 1.38 -10.26 -5.38
CA ALA A 190 1.70 -8.94 -5.92
C ALA A 190 2.47 -8.99 -7.24
N ILE A 191 2.03 -8.20 -8.22
CA ILE A 191 2.75 -7.95 -9.48
C ILE A 191 3.05 -6.47 -9.68
N ASP A 192 4.01 -6.17 -10.55
CA ASP A 192 4.34 -4.82 -11.00
C ASP A 192 3.58 -4.38 -12.26
N SER A 193 3.83 -3.14 -12.70
CA SER A 193 3.21 -2.57 -13.90
C SER A 193 3.56 -3.31 -15.22
N GLY A 194 4.63 -4.10 -15.22
CA GLY A 194 5.02 -4.99 -16.33
C GLY A 194 4.47 -6.40 -16.18
N LYS A 195 3.53 -6.62 -15.26
CA LYS A 195 2.94 -7.93 -14.89
C LYS A 195 3.97 -8.95 -14.38
N ARG A 196 5.13 -8.50 -13.93
CA ARG A 196 6.14 -9.37 -13.32
C ARG A 196 5.78 -9.56 -11.87
N LEU A 197 5.99 -10.78 -11.36
CA LEU A 197 5.84 -11.06 -9.94
C LEU A 197 6.79 -10.18 -9.13
N ALA A 198 6.27 -9.56 -8.07
CA ALA A 198 7.09 -8.82 -7.13
C ALA A 198 8.06 -9.77 -6.42
N SER A 199 9.32 -9.37 -6.28
CA SER A 199 10.36 -10.22 -5.65
C SER A 199 9.99 -10.63 -4.22
N PHE A 200 9.26 -9.76 -3.52
CA PHE A 200 8.78 -9.94 -2.16
C PHE A 200 7.48 -10.77 -2.05
N SER A 201 6.73 -10.98 -3.13
CA SER A 201 5.47 -11.74 -3.02
C SER A 201 5.75 -13.19 -2.61
N GLN A 202 5.07 -13.68 -1.57
CA GLN A 202 5.10 -15.11 -1.22
C GLN A 202 4.62 -15.97 -2.40
N ARG A 203 5.15 -17.20 -2.50
CA ARG A 203 4.88 -18.17 -3.57
C ARG A 203 4.58 -19.54 -2.98
N ASN A 204 3.30 -19.88 -2.87
CA ASN A 204 2.85 -21.13 -2.26
C ASN A 204 1.58 -21.63 -2.98
N ALA A 205 1.13 -22.84 -2.62
CA ALA A 205 -0.02 -23.48 -3.27
C ALA A 205 -1.37 -22.81 -2.95
N ASP A 206 -1.41 -21.89 -1.99
CA ASP A 206 -2.61 -21.18 -1.56
C ASP A 206 -2.79 -19.84 -2.30
N VAL A 207 -1.74 -19.29 -2.92
CA VAL A 207 -1.86 -18.13 -3.82
C VAL A 207 -2.94 -18.44 -4.88
N GLU A 208 -3.97 -17.59 -4.93
CA GLU A 208 -5.16 -17.81 -5.73
C GLU A 208 -5.25 -16.84 -6.88
N LEU A 209 -4.94 -15.57 -6.63
CA LEU A 209 -4.91 -14.52 -7.64
C LEU A 209 -3.69 -13.64 -7.43
N VAL A 210 -3.31 -12.89 -8.45
CA VAL A 210 -2.41 -11.74 -8.29
C VAL A 210 -3.08 -10.44 -8.70
N ALA A 211 -2.58 -9.36 -8.12
CA ALA A 211 -3.04 -8.02 -8.46
C ALA A 211 -1.89 -7.00 -8.32
N PRO A 212 -2.07 -5.75 -8.81
CA PRO A 212 -1.07 -4.70 -8.73
C PRO A 212 -0.63 -4.44 -7.29
N GLY A 213 0.65 -4.68 -6.99
CA GLY A 213 1.21 -4.56 -5.64
C GLY A 213 2.56 -3.84 -5.58
N VAL A 214 3.12 -3.39 -6.71
CA VAL A 214 4.37 -2.61 -6.74
C VAL A 214 4.09 -1.17 -7.19
N ALA A 215 4.64 -0.19 -6.47
CA ALA A 215 4.52 1.24 -6.73
C ALA A 215 3.07 1.73 -6.83
N VAL A 216 2.17 1.12 -6.05
CA VAL A 216 0.74 1.41 -6.05
C VAL A 216 0.49 2.78 -5.43
N LEU A 217 0.06 3.72 -6.27
CA LEU A 217 -0.26 5.08 -5.84
C LEU A 217 -1.67 5.12 -5.25
N SER A 218 -1.79 5.57 -4.01
CA SER A 218 -3.08 5.75 -3.33
C SER A 218 -3.04 6.90 -2.32
N THR A 219 -4.16 7.11 -1.61
CA THR A 219 -4.38 8.14 -0.59
C THR A 219 -3.65 7.83 0.71
N VAL A 220 -3.07 8.82 1.39
CA VAL A 220 -2.48 8.68 2.73
C VAL A 220 -2.85 9.89 3.59
N PRO A 221 -2.84 9.77 4.94
CA PRO A 221 -3.26 10.84 5.84
C PRO A 221 -2.16 11.86 6.11
N PHE A 222 -1.18 11.98 5.21
CA PHE A 222 -0.03 12.84 5.41
C PHE A 222 0.60 13.31 4.10
N ILE A 223 1.28 14.45 4.15
CA ILE A 223 2.19 14.91 3.10
C ILE A 223 3.61 14.83 3.64
N GLU A 224 4.47 14.10 2.95
CA GLU A 224 5.90 14.11 3.24
C GLU A 224 6.64 15.09 2.34
N THR A 225 7.49 15.90 2.95
CA THR A 225 8.43 16.78 2.24
C THR A 225 9.85 16.37 2.57
N ASN A 226 10.51 15.74 1.61
CA ASN A 226 11.89 15.27 1.72
C ASN A 226 12.70 15.88 0.57
N SER A 227 13.65 16.75 0.88
CA SER A 227 14.42 17.46 -0.15
C SER A 227 15.75 17.98 0.37
N ILE A 228 16.65 18.26 -0.57
CA ILE A 228 17.85 19.08 -0.36
C ILE A 228 17.82 20.26 -1.33
N THR A 229 18.09 21.45 -0.81
CA THR A 229 18.21 22.68 -1.59
C THR A 229 19.64 23.22 -1.49
N VAL A 230 20.25 23.53 -2.62
CA VAL A 230 21.56 24.22 -2.69
C VAL A 230 21.43 25.42 -3.61
N GLY A 231 21.65 26.62 -3.07
CA GLY A 231 21.32 27.86 -3.80
C GLY A 231 19.83 27.90 -4.12
N THR A 232 19.47 28.01 -5.40
CA THR A 232 18.08 28.00 -5.88
C THR A 232 17.61 26.62 -6.35
N ALA A 233 18.51 25.63 -6.45
CA ALA A 233 18.18 24.29 -6.93
C ALA A 233 17.69 23.41 -5.78
N THR A 234 16.49 22.82 -5.95
CA THR A 234 15.88 21.89 -4.99
C THR A 234 15.71 20.52 -5.62
N TYR A 235 16.17 19.49 -4.91
CA TYR A 235 16.09 18.10 -5.32
C TYR A 235 15.20 17.35 -4.34
N SER A 236 14.08 16.82 -4.82
CA SER A 236 13.19 15.98 -4.03
C SER A 236 13.74 14.57 -3.86
N GLY A 237 13.46 13.99 -2.71
CA GLY A 237 13.83 12.63 -2.34
C GLY A 237 12.74 11.93 -1.54
N SER A 238 13.11 10.82 -0.92
CA SER A 238 12.29 10.06 0.02
C SER A 238 12.90 10.13 1.41
N HIS A 239 12.09 10.01 2.46
CA HIS A 239 12.59 9.83 3.82
C HIS A 239 13.28 8.48 3.94
N ILE A 240 14.38 8.40 4.69
CA ILE A 240 14.90 7.11 5.17
C ILE A 240 14.15 6.75 6.44
N GLU A 241 13.36 5.67 6.40
CA GLU A 241 12.55 5.22 7.54
C GLU A 241 13.40 4.99 8.80
N PHE A 242 12.84 5.36 9.96
CA PHE A 242 13.48 5.42 11.28
C PHE A 242 14.60 6.47 11.45
N SER A 243 14.88 7.29 10.45
CA SER A 243 15.74 8.46 10.63
C SER A 243 14.99 9.65 11.25
N GLY A 244 15.75 10.65 11.71
CA GLY A 244 15.18 11.86 12.25
C GLY A 244 14.38 12.63 11.21
N ARG A 245 13.55 13.56 11.68
CA ARG A 245 12.87 14.55 10.85
C ARG A 245 13.23 15.94 11.31
N GLY A 246 13.33 16.87 10.39
CA GLY A 246 13.72 18.24 10.67
C GLY A 246 14.19 18.98 9.42
N THR A 247 14.55 20.25 9.62
CA THR A 247 15.24 21.06 8.61
C THR A 247 16.58 21.48 9.16
N VAL A 248 17.64 21.22 8.42
CA VAL A 248 19.02 21.53 8.77
C VAL A 248 19.66 22.25 7.60
N SER A 249 20.43 23.30 7.87
CA SER A 249 21.23 23.99 6.86
C SER A 249 22.68 24.03 7.30
N ALA A 250 23.58 23.46 6.50
CA ALA A 250 25.01 23.45 6.73
C ALA A 250 25.79 23.22 5.44
N LEU A 251 27.12 23.29 5.51
CA LEU A 251 28.00 23.02 4.38
C LEU A 251 27.83 21.57 3.90
N LEU A 252 27.64 21.38 2.59
CA LEU A 252 27.56 20.08 1.94
C LEU A 252 28.97 19.50 1.73
N VAL A 253 29.21 18.28 2.21
CA VAL A 253 30.49 17.58 2.09
C VAL A 253 30.31 16.19 1.51
N ASP A 254 31.38 15.64 0.92
CA ASP A 254 31.39 14.28 0.39
C ASP A 254 31.57 13.28 1.54
N GLY A 255 30.65 12.32 1.61
CA GLY A 255 30.71 11.19 2.54
C GLY A 255 31.24 9.91 1.90
N GLY A 256 31.50 9.90 0.58
CA GLY A 256 31.79 8.69 -0.16
C GLY A 256 30.69 7.66 0.07
N ARG A 257 31.05 6.46 0.55
CA ARG A 257 30.09 5.41 0.93
C ARG A 257 29.69 5.40 2.40
N ALA A 258 30.24 6.31 3.22
CA ALA A 258 30.07 6.33 4.67
C ALA A 258 30.32 4.96 5.35
N ALA A 259 31.41 4.28 4.95
CA ALA A 259 31.78 2.95 5.46
C ALA A 259 32.36 2.98 6.89
N ALA A 260 32.81 4.15 7.37
CA ALA A 260 33.30 4.38 8.72
C ALA A 260 33.01 5.82 9.15
N MET A 261 33.13 6.10 10.45
CA MET A 261 33.03 7.46 10.99
C MET A 261 34.18 8.36 10.48
N ASN A 262 33.91 9.65 10.36
CA ASN A 262 34.87 10.65 9.91
C ASN A 262 34.61 12.01 10.58
N ALA A 263 35.55 12.46 11.42
CA ALA A 263 35.44 13.71 12.16
C ALA A 263 35.24 14.96 11.27
N ALA A 264 35.61 14.92 9.99
CA ALA A 264 35.39 16.00 9.04
C ALA A 264 33.89 16.27 8.74
N TRP A 265 33.00 15.34 9.10
CA TRP A 265 31.56 15.49 8.92
C TRP A 265 30.88 16.26 10.04
N SER A 266 31.57 16.56 11.14
CA SER A 266 30.99 17.28 12.28
C SER A 266 30.42 18.64 11.85
N GLY A 267 29.13 18.86 12.14
CA GLY A 267 28.42 20.09 11.78
C GLY A 267 28.09 20.23 10.29
N LYS A 268 28.11 19.14 9.50
CA LYS A 268 27.93 19.17 8.03
C LYS A 268 26.68 18.43 7.57
N VAL A 269 26.21 18.76 6.37
CA VAL A 269 25.33 17.89 5.58
C VAL A 269 26.23 16.96 4.76
N VAL A 270 26.03 15.64 4.88
CA VAL A 270 26.90 14.65 4.23
C VAL A 270 26.17 13.99 3.07
N LEU A 271 26.72 14.13 1.85
CA LEU A 271 26.25 13.45 0.66
C LEU A 271 26.93 12.07 0.56
N VAL A 272 26.14 11.00 0.57
CA VAL A 272 26.61 9.61 0.63
C VAL A 272 26.11 8.84 -0.58
N GLU A 273 26.99 8.10 -1.23
CA GLU A 273 26.64 7.16 -2.30
C GLU A 273 26.14 5.84 -1.72
N ARG A 274 25.08 5.29 -2.30
CA ARG A 274 24.65 3.93 -2.03
C ARG A 274 25.76 2.93 -2.39
N GLY A 275 25.88 1.88 -1.60
CA GLY A 275 26.90 0.84 -1.79
C GLY A 275 26.51 -0.41 -1.01
N ASP A 276 27.50 -1.23 -0.70
CA ASP A 276 27.28 -2.55 -0.10
C ASP A 276 26.93 -2.49 1.39
N ASN A 277 27.34 -1.43 2.09
CA ASN A 277 26.97 -1.19 3.48
C ASN A 277 25.50 -0.73 3.61
N THR A 278 24.88 -1.12 4.71
CA THR A 278 23.47 -0.89 5.01
C THR A 278 23.16 0.61 5.18
N PHE A 279 21.89 0.99 5.02
CA PHE A 279 21.47 2.37 5.28
C PHE A 279 21.65 2.76 6.74
N ASN A 280 21.44 1.83 7.68
CA ASN A 280 21.71 2.04 9.09
C ASN A 280 23.18 2.42 9.33
N GLU A 281 24.13 1.61 8.86
CA GLU A 281 25.56 1.88 9.02
C GLU A 281 25.93 3.26 8.45
N LYS A 282 25.44 3.61 7.27
CA LYS A 282 25.67 4.92 6.65
C LYS A 282 25.20 6.06 7.55
N VAL A 283 23.94 6.01 7.97
CA VAL A 283 23.32 7.08 8.77
C VAL A 283 23.94 7.18 10.15
N GLN A 284 24.22 6.04 10.81
CA GLN A 284 24.89 6.01 12.11
C GLN A 284 26.33 6.54 12.01
N ASN A 285 27.09 6.18 10.97
CA ASN A 285 28.44 6.71 10.79
C ASN A 285 28.44 8.22 10.61
N VAL A 286 27.50 8.78 9.84
CA VAL A 286 27.34 10.23 9.69
C VAL A 286 26.95 10.87 11.03
N GLN A 287 25.93 10.34 11.70
CA GLN A 287 25.46 10.85 12.99
C GLN A 287 26.54 10.84 14.06
N ASN A 288 27.21 9.70 14.23
CA ASN A 288 28.23 9.51 15.27
C ASN A 288 29.51 10.31 14.97
N SER A 289 29.68 10.76 13.72
CA SER A 289 30.70 11.73 13.34
C SER A 289 30.32 13.20 13.62
N GLY A 290 29.13 13.45 14.19
CA GLY A 290 28.59 14.78 14.42
C GLY A 290 27.95 15.42 13.17
N GLY A 291 27.72 14.66 12.11
CA GLY A 291 27.00 15.13 10.93
C GLY A 291 25.57 15.52 11.28
N LEU A 292 25.04 16.56 10.63
CA LEU A 292 23.72 17.12 10.94
C LEU A 292 22.62 16.55 10.03
N ALA A 293 22.97 16.01 8.87
CA ALA A 293 22.04 15.33 7.96
C ALA A 293 22.79 14.35 7.05
N CYS A 294 22.14 13.25 6.67
CA CYS A 294 22.67 12.24 5.75
C CYS A 294 21.83 12.19 4.47
N VAL A 295 22.42 12.53 3.33
CA VAL A 295 21.75 12.51 2.02
C VAL A 295 22.30 11.37 1.20
N ILE A 296 21.56 10.27 1.08
CA ILE A 296 22.01 9.07 0.37
C ILE A 296 21.48 9.13 -1.07
N TYR A 297 22.35 9.05 -2.07
CA TYR A 297 21.92 8.96 -3.47
C TYR A 297 22.21 7.58 -4.05
N ASN A 298 21.36 7.15 -4.98
CA ASN A 298 21.45 5.83 -5.58
C ASN A 298 22.72 5.67 -6.44
N ASN A 299 23.26 4.46 -6.52
CA ASN A 299 24.40 4.11 -7.37
C ASN A 299 23.99 3.56 -8.74
N ILE A 300 22.70 3.28 -8.93
CA ILE A 300 22.08 2.92 -10.20
C ILE A 300 20.99 3.94 -10.56
N ALA A 301 20.63 4.03 -11.84
CA ALA A 301 19.58 4.94 -12.29
C ALA A 301 18.26 4.71 -11.54
N GLY A 302 17.57 5.81 -11.22
CA GLY A 302 16.30 5.80 -10.48
C GLY A 302 16.45 6.12 -8.99
N GLY A 303 15.32 6.42 -8.36
CA GLY A 303 15.22 6.61 -6.91
C GLY A 303 15.17 5.28 -6.15
N PHE A 304 15.16 5.37 -4.82
CA PHE A 304 14.97 4.23 -3.93
C PHE A 304 14.31 4.70 -2.63
N SER A 305 13.69 3.77 -1.92
CA SER A 305 13.31 3.95 -0.51
C SER A 305 14.31 3.20 0.36
N GLY A 306 14.60 3.71 1.54
CA GLY A 306 15.52 3.09 2.48
C GLY A 306 14.97 3.09 3.90
N THR A 307 15.39 2.12 4.69
CA THR A 307 15.05 1.97 6.11
C THR A 307 16.31 1.71 6.92
N LEU A 308 16.37 2.21 8.15
CA LEU A 308 17.42 1.82 9.10
C LEU A 308 17.17 0.40 9.67
N GLY A 309 16.01 -0.19 9.39
CA GLY A 309 15.58 -1.47 9.96
C GLY A 309 15.01 -1.31 11.35
N GLU A 310 14.07 -2.18 11.70
CA GLU A 310 13.36 -2.16 12.97
C GLU A 310 14.32 -2.15 14.18
N GLY A 311 13.99 -1.37 15.21
CA GLY A 311 14.83 -1.18 16.40
C GLY A 311 16.01 -0.23 16.22
N ASN A 312 16.31 0.24 15.00
CA ASN A 312 17.38 1.22 14.75
C ASN A 312 16.80 2.61 14.52
N PHE A 313 17.31 3.62 15.21
CA PHE A 313 16.85 5.00 15.06
C PHE A 313 18.01 5.98 14.91
N SER A 314 17.76 7.05 14.15
CA SER A 314 18.67 8.20 14.07
C SER A 314 17.96 9.48 14.51
N ARG A 315 18.71 10.39 15.11
CA ARG A 315 18.28 11.74 15.50
C ARG A 315 18.41 12.73 14.35
N ILE A 316 19.28 12.45 13.38
CA ILE A 316 19.54 13.35 12.25
C ILE A 316 18.59 13.01 11.09
N PRO A 317 18.13 14.01 10.32
CA PRO A 317 17.39 13.75 9.11
C PRO A 317 18.24 12.99 8.09
N ALA A 318 17.66 11.93 7.53
CA ALA A 318 18.22 11.24 6.38
C ALA A 318 17.20 11.12 5.23
N ILE A 319 17.68 11.35 4.01
CA ILE A 319 16.86 11.27 2.79
C ILE A 319 17.55 10.47 1.69
N ALA A 320 16.76 9.81 0.85
CA ALA A 320 17.17 9.07 -0.35
C ALA A 320 16.95 9.90 -1.62
N LEU A 321 17.92 9.93 -2.53
CA LEU A 321 17.84 10.60 -3.82
C LEU A 321 18.15 9.63 -4.98
N GLY A 322 17.61 9.93 -6.16
CA GLY A 322 18.03 9.23 -7.38
C GLY A 322 19.47 9.55 -7.76
N GLN A 323 20.11 8.65 -8.50
CA GLN A 323 21.52 8.77 -8.90
C GLN A 323 21.83 10.11 -9.58
N ALA A 324 21.02 10.54 -10.55
CA ALA A 324 21.24 11.79 -11.30
C ALA A 324 21.29 13.04 -10.39
N ASN A 325 20.41 13.10 -9.37
CA ASN A 325 20.40 14.20 -8.41
C ASN A 325 21.66 14.19 -7.55
N GLY A 326 22.08 13.01 -7.10
CA GLY A 326 23.32 12.85 -6.33
C GLY A 326 24.58 13.25 -7.10
N VAL A 327 24.68 12.82 -8.36
CA VAL A 327 25.79 13.22 -9.25
C VAL A 327 25.83 14.73 -9.45
N THR A 328 24.67 15.37 -9.62
CA THR A 328 24.59 16.84 -9.72
C THR A 328 25.01 17.51 -8.41
N LEU A 329 24.58 16.99 -7.25
CA LEU A 329 24.94 17.53 -5.94
C LEU A 329 26.43 17.42 -5.63
N LYS A 330 27.15 16.44 -6.18
CA LYS A 330 28.63 16.37 -6.09
C LYS A 330 29.31 17.61 -6.67
N GLN A 331 28.71 18.28 -7.65
CA GLN A 331 29.24 19.53 -8.21
C GLN A 331 28.98 20.75 -7.29
N SER A 332 28.22 20.55 -6.22
CA SER A 332 27.82 21.58 -5.26
C SER A 332 28.47 21.42 -3.87
N LEU A 333 29.42 20.49 -3.74
CA LEU A 333 30.21 20.32 -2.52
C LEU A 333 30.90 21.64 -2.13
N GLY A 334 30.98 21.91 -0.82
CA GLY A 334 31.50 23.18 -0.29
C GLY A 334 30.53 24.35 -0.35
N LYS A 335 29.27 24.14 -0.76
CA LYS A 335 28.18 25.13 -0.63
C LYS A 335 27.26 24.79 0.53
N THR A 336 26.54 25.78 1.05
CA THR A 336 25.48 25.55 2.03
C THR A 336 24.31 24.81 1.39
N ALA A 337 23.94 23.68 1.99
CA ALA A 337 22.78 22.89 1.63
C ALA A 337 21.76 22.89 2.76
N THR A 338 20.49 23.04 2.42
CA THR A 338 19.37 22.90 3.35
C THR A 338 18.67 21.58 3.08
N VAL A 339 18.74 20.64 4.02
CA VAL A 339 18.00 19.38 3.99
C VAL A 339 16.71 19.56 4.79
N THR A 340 15.59 19.16 4.21
CA THR A 340 14.29 19.14 4.86
C THR A 340 13.71 17.73 4.77
N SER A 341 13.28 17.20 5.91
CA SER A 341 12.50 15.97 6.06
C SER A 341 11.36 16.25 7.03
N ARG A 342 10.12 16.30 6.55
CA ARG A 342 8.93 16.63 7.35
C ARG A 342 7.76 15.75 6.94
N LYS A 343 6.90 15.40 7.91
CA LYS A 343 5.63 14.70 7.70
C LYS A 343 4.53 15.55 8.32
N GLU A 344 3.68 16.14 7.49
CA GLU A 344 2.46 16.80 7.95
C GLU A 344 1.35 15.76 7.97
N THR A 345 0.68 15.56 9.10
CA THR A 345 -0.35 14.53 9.30
C THR A 345 -1.76 15.13 9.31
N ASN A 346 -2.78 14.29 9.14
CA ASN A 346 -4.20 14.70 9.03
C ASN A 346 -4.47 15.62 7.85
N VAL A 347 -3.69 15.46 6.78
CA VAL A 347 -3.84 16.20 5.52
C VAL A 347 -3.99 15.21 4.37
N SER A 348 -4.61 15.67 3.27
CA SER A 348 -4.81 14.82 2.10
C SER A 348 -3.51 14.69 1.29
N GLY A 349 -2.84 13.55 1.40
CA GLY A 349 -1.64 13.25 0.64
C GLY A 349 -1.73 11.95 -0.13
N TYR A 350 -0.65 11.64 -0.85
CA TYR A 350 -0.58 10.49 -1.73
C TYR A 350 0.80 9.87 -1.69
N ALA A 351 0.85 8.55 -1.66
CA ALA A 351 2.10 7.81 -1.62
C ALA A 351 2.02 6.54 -2.46
N ARG A 352 3.19 6.07 -2.88
CA ARG A 352 3.35 4.78 -3.57
C ARG A 352 3.82 3.75 -2.57
N TYR A 353 3.05 2.70 -2.35
CA TYR A 353 3.43 1.58 -1.50
C TYR A 353 3.65 0.32 -2.33
N ASP A 354 4.48 -0.56 -1.78
CA ASP A 354 4.77 -1.89 -2.28
C ASP A 354 4.22 -2.92 -1.27
N GLY A 355 3.59 -3.98 -1.75
CA GLY A 355 3.16 -5.09 -0.91
C GLY A 355 2.00 -5.88 -1.52
N THR A 356 1.86 -7.14 -1.13
CA THR A 356 0.62 -7.93 -1.31
C THR A 356 -0.56 -7.26 -0.61
N SER A 357 -0.29 -6.46 0.44
CA SER A 357 -1.25 -5.57 1.08
C SER A 357 -1.85 -4.52 0.16
N MET A 358 -1.16 -4.11 -0.90
CA MET A 358 -1.67 -3.20 -1.95
C MET A 358 -2.34 -3.96 -3.09
N ALA A 359 -2.00 -5.25 -3.29
CA ALA A 359 -2.64 -6.12 -4.26
C ALA A 359 -4.04 -6.57 -3.78
N ALA A 360 -4.17 -7.00 -2.53
CA ALA A 360 -5.43 -7.43 -1.92
C ALA A 360 -6.62 -6.48 -2.17
N PRO A 361 -6.53 -5.15 -1.94
CA PRO A 361 -7.65 -4.24 -2.18
C PRO A 361 -8.06 -4.14 -3.65
N HIS A 362 -7.15 -4.36 -4.61
CA HIS A 362 -7.57 -4.45 -6.00
C HIS A 362 -8.50 -5.64 -6.22
N ALA A 363 -8.12 -6.84 -5.78
CA ALA A 363 -8.95 -8.05 -5.91
C ALA A 363 -10.27 -7.92 -5.13
N THR A 364 -10.22 -7.42 -3.89
CA THR A 364 -11.42 -7.15 -3.06
C THR A 364 -12.40 -6.22 -3.76
N SER A 365 -11.93 -5.11 -4.32
CA SER A 365 -12.81 -4.15 -4.98
C SER A 365 -13.32 -4.68 -6.31
N VAL A 366 -12.52 -5.45 -7.07
CA VAL A 366 -13.02 -6.15 -8.25
C VAL A 366 -14.16 -7.11 -7.87
N ALA A 367 -14.01 -7.90 -6.81
CA ALA A 367 -15.07 -8.77 -6.31
C ALA A 367 -16.35 -7.98 -6.00
N ALA A 368 -16.24 -6.83 -5.32
CA ALA A 368 -17.38 -5.97 -5.03
C ALA A 368 -18.02 -5.39 -6.31
N VAL A 369 -17.22 -4.93 -7.26
CA VAL A 369 -17.70 -4.35 -8.52
C VAL A 369 -18.47 -5.38 -9.34
N ILE A 370 -17.96 -6.60 -9.51
CA ILE A 370 -18.67 -7.63 -10.29
C ILE A 370 -19.93 -8.14 -9.57
N TRP A 371 -19.91 -8.18 -8.24
CA TRP A 371 -21.06 -8.61 -7.46
C TRP A 371 -22.19 -7.58 -7.48
N CYS A 372 -21.86 -6.28 -7.60
CA CYS A 372 -22.83 -5.22 -7.85
C CYS A 372 -23.60 -5.45 -9.17
N ALA A 373 -22.93 -5.91 -10.22
CA ALA A 373 -23.59 -6.23 -11.50
C ALA A 373 -24.51 -7.45 -11.42
N ALA A 374 -24.29 -8.36 -10.46
CA ALA A 374 -25.03 -9.61 -10.33
C ALA A 374 -25.49 -9.86 -8.88
N PRO A 375 -26.41 -9.05 -8.33
CA PRO A 375 -26.74 -9.04 -6.90
C PRO A 375 -27.33 -10.36 -6.37
N GLY A 376 -27.88 -11.21 -7.24
CA GLY A 376 -28.41 -12.54 -6.90
C GLY A 376 -27.38 -13.66 -6.84
N LYS A 377 -26.11 -13.40 -7.17
CA LYS A 377 -25.04 -14.41 -7.13
C LYS A 377 -24.49 -14.61 -5.72
N SER A 378 -24.02 -15.82 -5.44
CA SER A 378 -23.35 -16.17 -4.18
C SER A 378 -21.88 -15.75 -4.16
N ASN A 379 -21.27 -15.74 -2.98
CA ASN A 379 -19.82 -15.58 -2.81
C ASN A 379 -19.02 -16.62 -3.59
N VAL A 380 -19.49 -17.87 -3.62
CA VAL A 380 -18.86 -18.96 -4.38
C VAL A 380 -18.85 -18.66 -5.88
N GLN A 381 -19.99 -18.20 -6.43
CA GLN A 381 -20.08 -17.85 -7.84
C GLN A 381 -19.19 -16.67 -8.20
N VAL A 382 -19.08 -15.69 -7.31
CA VAL A 382 -18.20 -14.52 -7.50
C VAL A 382 -16.73 -14.93 -7.45
N ARG A 383 -16.31 -15.72 -6.45
CA ARG A 383 -14.94 -16.26 -6.37
C ARG A 383 -14.58 -17.05 -7.63
N ASN A 384 -15.45 -17.99 -8.04
CA ASN A 384 -15.25 -18.76 -9.27
C ASN A 384 -15.15 -17.88 -10.51
N ALA A 385 -15.88 -16.76 -10.57
CA ALA A 385 -15.78 -15.83 -11.69
C ALA A 385 -14.44 -15.08 -11.70
N LEU A 386 -13.90 -14.72 -10.53
CA LEU A 386 -12.55 -14.15 -10.44
C LEU A 386 -11.51 -15.15 -10.95
N ASP A 387 -11.56 -16.39 -10.47
CA ASP A 387 -10.61 -17.45 -10.83
C ASP A 387 -10.67 -17.82 -12.32
N SER A 388 -11.88 -18.05 -12.83
CA SER A 388 -12.09 -18.57 -14.19
C SER A 388 -11.83 -17.53 -15.29
N SER A 389 -11.71 -16.26 -14.92
CA SER A 389 -11.54 -15.15 -15.86
C SER A 389 -10.24 -14.38 -15.65
N ALA A 390 -9.42 -14.80 -14.67
CA ALA A 390 -8.10 -14.23 -14.45
C ALA A 390 -7.25 -14.33 -15.73
N GLU A 391 -6.45 -13.30 -15.97
CA GLU A 391 -5.45 -13.35 -17.03
C GLU A 391 -4.30 -14.22 -16.54
N ASP A 392 -4.18 -15.42 -17.10
CA ASP A 392 -3.12 -16.38 -16.79
C ASP A 392 -1.73 -15.78 -17.03
N LEU A 393 -0.83 -15.94 -16.07
CA LEU A 393 0.52 -15.38 -16.06
C LEU A 393 1.48 -16.45 -15.55
N GLY A 394 2.71 -16.45 -16.06
CA GLY A 394 3.71 -17.43 -15.64
C GLY A 394 3.55 -18.76 -16.38
N THR A 395 3.41 -19.85 -15.63
CA THR A 395 3.22 -21.17 -16.23
C THR A 395 1.75 -21.33 -16.60
N ALA A 396 1.44 -21.93 -17.75
CA ALA A 396 0.06 -22.10 -18.17
C ALA A 396 -0.77 -22.87 -17.13
N GLY A 397 -1.90 -22.30 -16.73
CA GLY A 397 -2.76 -22.81 -15.67
C GLY A 397 -2.35 -22.34 -14.27
N ARG A 398 -3.06 -22.82 -13.24
CA ARG A 398 -2.82 -22.37 -11.87
C ARG A 398 -1.40 -22.72 -11.41
N ASP A 399 -0.64 -21.74 -10.95
CA ASP A 399 0.70 -21.93 -10.38
C ASP A 399 0.89 -21.26 -9.01
N SER A 400 1.97 -21.60 -8.30
CA SER A 400 2.21 -21.12 -6.93
C SER A 400 2.69 -19.67 -6.83
N SER A 401 2.96 -19.02 -7.96
CA SER A 401 3.44 -17.64 -8.03
C SER A 401 2.32 -16.67 -8.39
N PHE A 402 1.52 -17.04 -9.38
CA PHE A 402 0.46 -16.21 -9.96
C PHE A 402 -0.95 -16.67 -9.57
N GLY A 403 -1.09 -17.84 -8.95
CA GLY A 403 -2.40 -18.45 -8.73
C GLY A 403 -3.05 -18.74 -10.07
N PHE A 404 -4.32 -18.37 -10.24
CA PHE A 404 -5.02 -18.38 -11.53
C PHE A 404 -4.61 -17.22 -12.44
N GLY A 405 -3.85 -16.25 -11.94
CA GLY A 405 -3.35 -15.11 -12.69
C GLY A 405 -3.86 -13.76 -12.19
N LEU A 406 -3.70 -12.75 -13.03
CA LEU A 406 -4.10 -11.38 -12.73
C LEU A 406 -5.63 -11.25 -12.71
N VAL A 407 -6.18 -10.68 -11.65
CA VAL A 407 -7.63 -10.38 -11.56
C VAL A 407 -8.08 -9.36 -12.62
N ARG A 408 -9.19 -9.64 -13.31
CA ARG A 408 -9.69 -8.88 -14.47
C ARG A 408 -11.19 -8.59 -14.33
N ALA A 409 -11.54 -7.36 -13.95
CA ALA A 409 -12.91 -6.98 -13.59
C ALA A 409 -13.92 -7.12 -14.73
N LEU A 410 -13.56 -6.71 -15.95
CA LEU A 410 -14.43 -6.84 -17.11
C LEU A 410 -14.68 -8.31 -17.44
N ALA A 411 -13.61 -9.10 -17.54
CA ALA A 411 -13.70 -10.53 -17.83
C ALA A 411 -14.51 -11.29 -16.76
N ALA A 412 -14.30 -10.97 -15.47
CA ALA A 412 -15.01 -11.61 -14.36
C ALA A 412 -16.49 -11.26 -14.34
N ARG A 413 -16.85 -9.98 -14.59
CA ARG A 413 -18.25 -9.57 -14.72
C ARG A 413 -18.93 -10.33 -15.85
N ASP A 414 -18.31 -10.37 -17.02
CA ASP A 414 -18.90 -11.00 -18.21
C ASP A 414 -19.05 -12.51 -18.01
N TYR A 415 -18.08 -13.17 -17.37
CA TYR A 415 -18.21 -14.56 -16.97
C TYR A 415 -19.39 -14.77 -16.00
N LEU A 416 -19.51 -13.90 -14.99
CA LEU A 416 -20.52 -14.03 -13.93
C LEU A 416 -21.96 -13.81 -14.45
N LEU A 417 -22.15 -12.94 -15.45
CA LEU A 417 -23.47 -12.63 -16.04
C LEU A 417 -23.94 -13.69 -17.05
N ASN A 418 -23.02 -14.44 -17.65
CA ASN A 418 -23.33 -15.47 -18.65
C ASN A 418 -23.58 -16.87 -18.05
N ARG A 419 -23.64 -16.98 -16.72
CA ARG A 419 -23.96 -18.18 -15.94
C ARG A 419 -24.94 -17.79 -14.84
#